data_AF-A0A0V1DYA7-F1
#
_entry.id   AF-A0A0V1DYA7-F1
#
_cell.length_a   1.000
_cell.length_b   1.000
_cell.length_c   1.000
_cell.angle_alpha   90.00
_cell.angle_beta   90.00
_cell.angle_gamma   90.00
#
_symmetry.space_group_name_H-M   'P 1'
#
loop_
_entity.id
_entity.type
_entity.pdbx_description
1 polymer ?
#
loop_
_entity_poly.entity_id
_entity_poly.type
_entity_poly.pdbx_seq_one_letter_code
_entity_poly.pdbx_strand_id
1 'polypeptide(L)'
;MAYSGVTLKIALRKRSEMRRSVASAWKFGLAIIVVVFFISSIALYNIMDSAIPSSQKMRFLGEYDLKRLENKLIKLESEATRNEEILGQIQRSLYYRLNRVHNRPSALSAVQKKERKQTHRKCNAALLNTTVNVQMLKVYETLEFDNPDGGHWKQGWEVTYDKNEVKKQPPLQVFVVPHSHTDPGWIKKFDEYYSSSTKHIFENMIETLSQKSEMKFIYAEMSFFEKWWREVDMAKRMLTKSYCCADILNL
;
A
#
# COMPACT_ATOMS: atom_id res chain seq x y z
N MET A 1 51.09 -75.62 39.76
CA MET A 1 50.37 -74.33 39.71
C MET A 1 49.93 -73.96 38.28
N ALA A 2 49.13 -74.79 37.59
CA ALA A 2 48.76 -74.56 36.18
C ALA A 2 47.25 -74.35 35.92
N TYR A 3 46.39 -74.69 36.89
CA TYR A 3 44.92 -74.65 36.72
C TYR A 3 44.29 -73.26 36.88
N SER A 4 44.98 -72.30 37.51
CA SER A 4 44.45 -70.95 37.79
C SER A 4 44.50 -69.98 36.60
N GLY A 5 45.49 -70.12 35.70
CA GLY A 5 45.66 -69.21 34.55
C GLY A 5 44.67 -69.47 33.41
N VAL A 6 44.23 -70.71 33.23
CA VAL A 6 43.31 -71.11 32.15
C VAL A 6 41.88 -70.64 32.46
N THR A 7 41.43 -70.81 33.70
CA THR A 7 40.12 -70.35 34.17
C THR A 7 39.97 -68.83 34.12
N LEU A 8 41.03 -68.08 34.47
CA LEU A 8 41.04 -66.62 34.38
C LEU A 8 40.97 -66.13 32.92
N LYS A 9 41.68 -66.77 31.98
CA LYS A 9 41.61 -66.44 30.54
C LYS A 9 40.22 -66.70 29.96
N ILE A 10 39.57 -67.80 30.33
CA ILE A 10 38.20 -68.11 29.88
C ILE A 10 37.19 -67.10 30.44
N ALA A 11 37.31 -66.73 31.73
CA ALA A 11 36.45 -65.74 32.36
C ALA A 11 36.59 -64.34 31.74
N LEU A 12 37.83 -63.90 31.45
CA LEU A 12 38.08 -62.62 30.79
C LEU A 12 37.59 -62.61 29.35
N ARG A 13 37.75 -63.71 28.61
CA ARG A 13 37.20 -63.85 27.25
C ARG A 13 35.67 -63.76 27.26
N LYS A 14 35.01 -64.49 28.16
CA LYS A 14 33.54 -64.46 28.33
C LYS A 14 33.03 -63.07 28.73
N ARG A 15 33.77 -62.35 29.58
CA ARG A 15 33.46 -60.95 29.95
C ARG A 15 33.62 -59.98 28.76
N SER A 16 34.60 -60.20 27.89
CA SER A 16 34.81 -59.39 26.67
C SER A 16 33.73 -59.63 25.61
N GLU A 17 33.26 -60.88 25.47
CA GLU A 17 32.19 -61.26 24.54
C GLU A 17 30.85 -60.72 25.04
N MET A 18 30.57 -60.81 26.34
CA MET A 18 29.38 -60.21 26.95
C MET A 18 29.36 -58.69 26.79
N ARG A 19 30.48 -57.98 27.02
CA ARG A 19 30.55 -56.53 26.78
C ARG A 19 30.31 -56.14 25.33
N ARG A 20 30.82 -56.93 24.37
CA ARG A 20 30.55 -56.71 22.94
C ARG A 20 29.09 -56.95 22.57
N SER A 21 28.48 -58.00 23.11
CA SER A 21 27.05 -58.31 22.91
C SER A 21 26.12 -57.25 23.50
N VAL A 22 26.44 -56.72 24.67
CA VAL A 22 25.67 -55.63 25.30
C VAL A 22 25.85 -54.33 24.52
N ALA A 23 27.08 -54.02 24.09
CA ALA A 23 27.34 -52.83 23.26
C ALA A 23 26.65 -52.89 21.90
N SER A 24 26.55 -54.07 21.27
CA SER A 24 25.76 -54.23 20.04
C SER A 24 24.26 -54.06 20.31
N ALA A 25 23.74 -54.64 21.39
CA ALA A 25 22.32 -54.50 21.75
C ALA A 25 21.90 -53.04 21.97
N TRP A 26 22.75 -52.25 22.65
CA TRP A 26 22.50 -50.80 22.84
C TRP A 26 22.52 -50.00 21.54
N LYS A 27 23.41 -50.36 20.59
CA LYS A 27 23.44 -49.70 19.27
C LYS A 27 22.18 -49.97 18.46
N PHE A 28 21.67 -51.21 18.50
CA PHE A 28 20.39 -51.55 17.86
C PHE A 28 19.21 -50.84 18.52
N GLY A 29 19.18 -50.77 19.86
CA GLY A 29 18.16 -50.03 20.60
C GLY A 29 18.15 -48.53 20.25
N LEU A 30 19.32 -47.90 20.19
CA LEU A 30 19.45 -46.48 19.82
C LEU A 30 18.98 -46.22 18.39
N ALA A 31 19.33 -47.10 17.43
CA ALA A 31 18.91 -46.97 16.05
C ALA A 31 17.39 -47.05 15.89
N ILE A 32 16.72 -47.94 16.62
CA ILE A 32 15.26 -48.06 16.60
C ILE A 32 14.60 -46.78 17.14
N ILE A 33 15.10 -46.22 18.24
CA ILE A 33 14.57 -44.99 18.84
C ILE A 33 14.67 -43.81 17.84
N VAL A 34 15.81 -43.68 17.15
CA VAL A 34 16.01 -42.63 16.15
C VAL A 34 15.03 -42.79 14.98
N VAL A 35 14.83 -44.01 14.48
CA VAL A 35 13.87 -44.27 13.39
C VAL A 35 12.44 -43.94 13.82
N VAL A 36 12.04 -44.34 15.03
CA VAL A 36 10.70 -44.02 15.56
C VAL A 36 10.51 -42.51 15.73
N PHE A 37 11.53 -41.78 16.16
CA PHE A 37 11.50 -40.31 16.27
C PHE A 37 11.33 -39.62 14.91
N PHE A 38 12.03 -40.09 13.87
CA PHE A 38 11.86 -39.54 12.53
C PHE A 38 10.48 -39.85 11.94
N ILE A 39 9.97 -41.08 12.12
CA ILE A 39 8.63 -41.45 11.65
C ILE A 39 7.56 -40.63 12.38
N SER A 40 7.70 -40.41 13.69
CA SER A 40 6.74 -39.60 14.44
C SER A 40 6.79 -38.13 14.04
N SER A 41 7.98 -37.56 13.83
CA SER A 41 8.14 -36.19 13.33
C SER A 41 7.54 -36.00 11.93
N ILE A 42 7.71 -36.97 11.02
CA ILE A 42 7.09 -36.94 9.69
C ILE A 42 5.56 -37.03 9.79
N ALA A 43 5.04 -37.90 10.66
CA ALA A 43 3.59 -38.01 10.89
C ALA A 43 3.01 -36.70 11.47
N LEU A 44 3.69 -36.08 12.45
CA LEU A 44 3.31 -34.79 13.00
C LEU A 44 3.35 -33.67 11.95
N TYR A 45 4.36 -33.66 11.09
CA TYR A 45 4.45 -32.69 9.98
C TYR A 45 3.26 -32.81 9.02
N ASN A 46 2.91 -34.04 8.62
CA ASN A 46 1.78 -34.28 7.71
C ASN A 46 0.42 -33.95 8.35
N ILE A 47 0.25 -34.22 9.66
CA ILE A 47 -0.97 -33.82 10.39
C ILE A 47 -1.06 -32.30 10.46
N MET A 48 0.03 -31.61 10.76
CA MET A 48 0.07 -30.15 10.81
C MET A 48 -0.20 -29.52 9.45
N ASP A 49 0.29 -30.10 8.36
CA ASP A 49 -0.01 -29.66 6.98
C ASP A 49 -1.50 -29.90 6.63
N SER A 50 -2.09 -31.02 7.07
CA SER A 50 -3.52 -31.30 6.86
C SER A 50 -4.46 -30.44 7.72
N ALA A 51 -3.96 -29.90 8.85
CA ALA A 51 -4.72 -29.10 9.80
C ALA A 51 -4.69 -27.58 9.51
N ILE A 52 -3.98 -27.13 8.45
CA ILE A 52 -3.88 -25.72 8.06
C ILE A 52 -4.64 -25.47 6.74
N PRO A 53 -5.96 -25.18 6.79
CA PRO A 53 -6.74 -24.83 5.60
C PRO A 53 -6.46 -23.42 5.03
N SER A 54 -5.50 -22.66 5.60
CA SER A 54 -5.24 -21.28 5.21
C SER A 54 -4.35 -21.11 3.97
N SER A 55 -3.49 -22.08 3.65
CA SER A 55 -2.50 -21.94 2.57
C SER A 55 -3.11 -22.02 1.16
N GLN A 56 -4.20 -22.78 1.01
CA GLN A 56 -4.90 -22.94 -0.27
C GLN A 56 -5.90 -21.80 -0.51
N LYS A 57 -6.56 -21.31 0.55
CA LYS A 57 -7.46 -20.15 0.48
C LYS A 57 -6.71 -18.86 0.16
N MET A 58 -5.50 -18.68 0.68
CA MET A 58 -4.67 -17.50 0.40
C MET A 58 -4.04 -17.52 -1.00
N ARG A 59 -3.65 -18.70 -1.51
CA ARG A 59 -3.23 -18.85 -2.92
C ARG A 59 -4.37 -18.59 -3.90
N PHE A 60 -5.56 -19.13 -3.63
CA PHE A 60 -6.74 -18.92 -4.46
C PHE A 60 -7.21 -17.45 -4.47
N LEU A 61 -7.21 -16.78 -3.31
CA LEU A 61 -7.52 -15.34 -3.22
C LEU A 61 -6.45 -14.49 -3.92
N GLY A 62 -5.17 -14.81 -3.75
CA GLY A 62 -4.07 -14.12 -4.40
C GLY A 62 -4.13 -14.24 -5.92
N GLU A 63 -4.42 -15.42 -6.46
CA GLU A 63 -4.54 -15.65 -7.90
C GLU A 63 -5.76 -14.96 -8.51
N TYR A 64 -6.90 -14.96 -7.81
CA TYR A 64 -8.09 -14.22 -8.23
C TYR A 64 -7.86 -12.70 -8.25
N ASP A 65 -7.22 -12.14 -7.22
CA ASP A 65 -6.90 -10.71 -7.17
C ASP A 65 -5.82 -10.32 -8.18
N LEU A 66 -4.81 -11.15 -8.43
CA LEU A 66 -3.80 -10.93 -9.48
C LEU A 66 -4.44 -10.89 -10.86
N LYS A 67 -5.30 -11.86 -11.18
CA LYS A 67 -6.01 -11.89 -12.46
C LYS A 67 -6.97 -10.71 -12.63
N ARG A 68 -7.58 -10.24 -11.54
CA ARG A 68 -8.41 -9.04 -11.53
C ARG A 68 -7.58 -7.77 -11.76
N LEU A 69 -6.39 -7.67 -11.17
CA LEU A 69 -5.46 -6.56 -11.37
C LEU A 69 -4.93 -6.53 -12.81
N GLU A 70 -4.56 -7.69 -13.36
CA GLU A 70 -4.14 -7.84 -14.76
C GLU A 70 -5.24 -7.38 -15.72
N ASN A 71 -6.47 -7.85 -15.53
CA ASN A 71 -7.61 -7.40 -16.35
C ASN A 71 -7.86 -5.89 -16.25
N LYS A 72 -7.67 -5.30 -15.07
CA LYS A 72 -7.78 -3.84 -14.89
C LYS A 72 -6.65 -3.10 -15.60
N LEU A 73 -5.42 -3.60 -15.55
CA LEU A 73 -4.26 -3.03 -16.23
C LEU A 73 -4.46 -3.04 -17.76
N ILE A 74 -4.83 -4.19 -18.33
CA ILE A 74 -5.12 -4.31 -19.76
C ILE A 74 -6.22 -3.34 -20.20
N LYS A 75 -7.27 -3.20 -19.38
CA LYS A 75 -8.35 -2.25 -19.66
C LYS A 75 -7.85 -0.80 -19.64
N LEU A 76 -7.07 -0.42 -18.62
CA LEU A 76 -6.53 0.94 -18.50
C LEU A 76 -5.57 1.26 -19.63
N GLU A 77 -4.73 0.32 -20.04
CA GLU A 77 -3.80 0.47 -21.17
C GLU A 77 -4.57 0.67 -22.50
N SER A 78 -5.63 -0.10 -22.71
CA SER A 78 -6.53 0.08 -23.86
C SER A 78 -7.22 1.44 -23.85
N GLU A 79 -7.71 1.90 -22.69
CA GLU A 79 -8.34 3.21 -22.54
C GLU A 79 -7.34 4.36 -22.76
N ALA A 80 -6.10 4.23 -22.29
CA ALA A 80 -5.03 5.20 -22.51
C ALA A 80 -4.67 5.31 -24.00
N THR A 81 -4.50 4.18 -24.68
CA THR A 81 -4.22 4.13 -26.13
C THR A 81 -5.33 4.80 -26.94
N ARG A 82 -6.60 4.54 -26.57
CA ARG A 82 -7.75 5.20 -27.20
C ARG A 82 -7.75 6.72 -26.96
N ASN A 83 -7.36 7.17 -25.77
CA ASN A 83 -7.25 8.60 -25.47
C ASN A 83 -6.15 9.26 -26.30
N GLU A 84 -4.99 8.60 -26.49
CA GLU A 84 -3.93 9.10 -27.39
C GLU A 84 -4.42 9.23 -28.83
N GLU A 85 -5.19 8.25 -29.33
CA GLU A 85 -5.76 8.31 -30.67
C GLU A 85 -6.74 9.48 -30.82
N ILE A 86 -7.63 9.67 -29.85
CA ILE A 86 -8.58 10.80 -29.81
C ILE A 86 -7.82 12.13 -29.80
N LEU A 87 -6.78 12.26 -28.99
CA LEU A 87 -5.93 13.45 -28.95
C LEU A 87 -5.27 13.71 -30.31
N GLY A 88 -4.77 12.66 -30.97
CA GLY A 88 -4.22 12.77 -32.33
C GLY A 88 -5.27 13.21 -33.36
N GLN A 89 -6.50 12.71 -33.28
CA GLN A 89 -7.61 13.14 -34.16
C GLN A 89 -7.97 14.61 -33.90
N ILE A 90 -8.00 15.04 -32.65
CA ILE A 90 -8.26 16.43 -32.26
C ILE A 90 -7.15 17.34 -32.81
N GLN A 91 -5.88 16.98 -32.62
CA GLN A 91 -4.74 17.74 -33.14
C GLN A 91 -4.80 17.89 -34.67
N ARG A 92 -5.09 16.81 -35.40
CA ARG A 92 -5.29 16.86 -36.86
C ARG A 92 -6.44 17.77 -37.25
N SER A 93 -7.59 17.66 -36.58
CA SER A 93 -8.77 18.51 -36.82
C SER A 93 -8.46 20.00 -36.59
N LEU A 94 -7.68 20.31 -35.55
CA LEU A 94 -7.22 21.68 -35.26
C LEU A 94 -6.23 22.19 -36.32
N TYR A 95 -5.26 21.36 -36.72
CA TYR A 95 -4.30 21.71 -37.78
C TYR A 95 -5.01 22.06 -39.10
N TYR A 96 -5.97 21.24 -39.53
CA TYR A 96 -6.77 21.51 -40.73
C TYR A 96 -7.63 22.75 -40.59
N ARG A 97 -8.19 23.03 -39.41
CA ARG A 97 -8.98 24.26 -39.17
C ARG A 97 -8.10 25.52 -39.17
N LEU A 98 -6.93 25.50 -38.55
CA LEU A 98 -6.00 26.64 -38.55
C LEU A 98 -5.52 26.96 -39.97
N ASN A 99 -5.10 25.96 -40.73
CA ASN A 99 -4.62 26.17 -42.10
C ASN A 99 -5.71 26.65 -43.06
N ARG A 100 -6.99 26.36 -42.78
CA ARG A 100 -8.12 26.86 -43.58
C ARG A 100 -8.44 28.34 -43.31
N VAL A 101 -8.05 28.87 -42.16
CA VAL A 101 -8.20 30.29 -41.81
C VAL A 101 -7.09 31.15 -42.45
N HIS A 102 -5.89 30.60 -42.64
CA HIS A 102 -4.77 31.33 -43.25
C HIS A 102 -4.80 31.41 -44.79
N ASN A 103 -5.55 30.54 -45.49
CA ASN A 103 -5.57 30.47 -46.97
C ASN A 103 -6.92 30.83 -47.61
N ARG A 104 -7.58 31.93 -47.20
CA ARG A 104 -8.72 32.46 -47.96
C ARG A 104 -8.42 33.83 -48.60
N PRO A 105 -8.43 33.93 -49.94
CA PRO A 105 -8.59 35.20 -50.64
C PRO A 105 -9.97 35.78 -50.32
N SER A 106 -10.02 37.09 -50.11
CA SER A 106 -11.25 37.86 -49.97
C SER A 106 -12.10 37.74 -51.23
N ALA A 107 -13.17 36.94 -51.18
CA ALA A 107 -14.23 36.98 -52.18
C ALA A 107 -15.58 36.80 -51.48
N LEU A 108 -16.30 37.91 -51.37
CA LEU A 108 -17.74 37.96 -51.12
C LEU A 108 -18.46 37.22 -52.25
N SER A 109 -19.24 36.20 -51.93
CA SER A 109 -20.45 35.89 -52.72
C SER A 109 -21.49 35.16 -51.87
N ALA A 110 -22.72 35.62 -52.04
CA ALA A 110 -23.89 35.27 -51.26
C ALA A 110 -24.25 33.79 -51.42
N VAL A 111 -24.21 33.05 -50.31
CA VAL A 111 -24.88 31.76 -50.18
C VAL A 111 -26.05 31.97 -49.22
N GLN A 112 -27.27 31.87 -49.75
CA GLN A 112 -28.51 31.87 -48.97
C GLN A 112 -28.46 30.81 -47.87
N LYS A 113 -28.33 31.25 -46.62
CA LYS A 113 -28.42 30.39 -45.44
C LYS A 113 -29.88 30.04 -45.19
N LYS A 114 -30.28 28.82 -45.55
CA LYS A 114 -31.50 28.19 -45.06
C LYS A 114 -31.29 27.91 -43.56
N GLU A 115 -31.92 28.71 -42.70
CA GLU A 115 -31.85 28.55 -41.24
C GLU A 115 -32.51 27.23 -40.81
N ARG A 116 -31.73 26.16 -40.77
CA ARG A 116 -32.04 25.01 -39.94
C ARG A 116 -31.88 25.48 -38.49
N LYS A 117 -32.97 25.49 -37.72
CA LYS A 117 -32.93 25.68 -36.25
C LYS A 117 -32.19 24.50 -35.62
N GLN A 118 -30.87 24.54 -35.73
CA GLN A 118 -29.95 23.70 -35.00
C GLN A 118 -29.97 24.25 -33.58
N THR A 119 -30.57 23.50 -32.66
CA THR A 119 -30.36 23.71 -31.24
C THR A 119 -28.87 23.57 -30.99
N HIS A 120 -28.15 24.70 -31.08
CA HIS A 120 -26.77 24.80 -30.66
C HIS A 120 -26.76 24.42 -29.19
N ARG A 121 -26.45 23.15 -28.88
CA ARG A 121 -25.83 22.82 -27.61
C ARG A 121 -24.72 23.85 -27.46
N LYS A 122 -24.83 24.74 -26.46
CA LYS A 122 -23.75 25.63 -26.04
C LYS A 122 -22.58 24.73 -25.66
N CYS A 123 -21.78 24.35 -26.64
CA CYS A 123 -20.43 23.89 -26.37
C CYS A 123 -19.74 25.15 -25.87
N ASN A 124 -19.33 25.13 -24.60
CA ASN A 124 -18.40 26.13 -24.09
C ASN A 124 -17.10 25.93 -24.88
N ALA A 125 -16.98 26.58 -26.04
CA ALA A 125 -15.74 26.74 -26.77
C ALA A 125 -14.80 27.70 -26.01
N ALA A 126 -14.77 27.59 -24.69
CA ALA A 126 -13.97 28.37 -23.76
C ALA A 126 -12.53 27.84 -23.68
N LEU A 127 -12.03 27.24 -24.76
CA LEU A 127 -10.68 26.66 -24.80
C LEU A 127 -9.59 27.72 -25.04
N LEU A 128 -9.94 28.98 -25.27
CA LEU A 128 -8.97 29.98 -25.74
C LEU A 128 -8.81 31.20 -24.83
N ASN A 129 -9.59 31.35 -23.76
CA ASN A 129 -9.43 32.54 -22.89
C ASN A 129 -9.99 32.34 -21.47
N THR A 130 -9.50 31.33 -20.75
CA THR A 130 -9.76 31.22 -19.31
C THR A 130 -8.92 32.26 -18.58
N THR A 131 -9.55 33.26 -18.00
CA THR A 131 -8.89 34.22 -17.11
C THR A 131 -8.71 33.57 -15.74
N VAL A 132 -7.45 33.32 -15.36
CA VAL A 132 -7.09 32.82 -14.02
C VAL A 132 -6.10 33.78 -13.39
N ASN A 133 -6.17 33.96 -12.06
CA ASN A 133 -5.25 34.83 -11.33
C ASN A 133 -3.81 34.31 -11.37
N VAL A 134 -3.65 32.99 -11.29
CA VAL A 134 -2.35 32.31 -11.34
C VAL A 134 -2.39 31.25 -12.42
N GLN A 135 -1.53 31.38 -13.42
CA GLN A 135 -1.28 30.37 -14.43
C GLN A 135 0.13 29.82 -14.20
N MET A 136 0.25 28.53 -13.83
CA MET A 136 1.52 27.93 -13.43
C MET A 136 2.57 27.96 -14.55
N LEU A 137 2.16 27.86 -15.82
CA LEU A 137 3.10 27.99 -16.94
C LEU A 137 3.74 29.39 -16.99
N LYS A 138 2.94 30.44 -16.80
CA LYS A 138 3.43 31.82 -16.74
C LYS A 138 4.31 32.06 -15.50
N VAL A 139 3.95 31.45 -14.37
CA VAL A 139 4.79 31.50 -13.16
C VAL A 139 6.14 30.86 -13.44
N TYR A 140 6.18 29.69 -14.07
CA TYR A 140 7.42 29.02 -14.47
C TYR A 140 8.29 29.86 -15.41
N GLU A 141 7.68 30.57 -16.37
CA GLU A 141 8.42 31.46 -17.27
C GLU A 141 9.02 32.69 -16.56
N THR A 142 8.46 33.08 -15.41
CA THR A 142 8.83 34.30 -14.68
C THR A 142 9.76 34.03 -13.50
N LEU A 143 9.71 32.83 -12.90
CA LEU A 143 10.52 32.48 -11.74
C LEU A 143 12.00 32.31 -12.10
N GLU A 144 12.89 32.82 -11.25
CA GLU A 144 14.35 32.72 -11.42
C GLU A 144 14.90 31.35 -10.97
N PHE A 145 14.15 30.62 -10.12
CA PHE A 145 14.54 29.33 -9.55
C PHE A 145 15.90 29.33 -8.83
N ASP A 146 16.28 30.47 -8.27
CA ASP A 146 17.41 30.58 -7.38
C ASP A 146 17.17 29.76 -6.09
N ASN A 147 18.25 29.32 -5.45
CA ASN A 147 18.20 28.55 -4.20
C ASN A 147 19.05 29.21 -3.10
N PRO A 148 18.74 30.47 -2.72
CA PRO A 148 19.40 31.14 -1.61
C PRO A 148 19.05 30.48 -0.26
N ASP A 149 19.92 30.62 0.74
CA ASP A 149 19.62 30.15 2.10
C ASP A 149 18.71 31.17 2.83
N GLY A 150 17.47 30.75 3.11
CA GLY A 150 16.48 31.56 3.83
C GLY A 150 16.64 31.63 5.37
N GLY A 151 17.71 31.06 5.93
CA GLY A 151 17.99 31.09 7.37
C GLY A 151 17.34 29.92 8.12
N HIS A 152 16.42 30.19 9.05
CA HIS A 152 15.70 29.12 9.77
C HIS A 152 14.72 28.38 8.84
N TRP A 153 14.03 29.11 7.97
CA TRP A 153 13.25 28.53 6.89
C TRP A 153 14.11 28.51 5.62
N LYS A 154 14.75 27.37 5.36
CA LYS A 154 15.81 27.24 4.33
C LYS A 154 15.42 27.65 2.91
N GLN A 155 14.17 27.44 2.52
CA GLN A 155 13.66 27.71 1.17
C GLN A 155 12.69 28.91 1.15
N GLY A 156 12.76 29.78 2.16
CA GLY A 156 11.90 30.95 2.25
C GLY A 156 12.67 32.15 2.79
N TRP A 157 12.03 32.89 3.70
CA TRP A 157 12.60 34.10 4.29
C TRP A 157 12.17 34.23 5.76
N GLU A 158 12.77 35.19 6.48
CA GLU A 158 12.37 35.49 7.86
C GLU A 158 10.94 36.04 7.90
N VAL A 159 10.04 35.31 8.54
CA VAL A 159 8.64 35.71 8.67
C VAL A 159 8.47 36.65 9.85
N THR A 160 8.11 37.90 9.57
CA THR A 160 7.80 38.91 10.58
C THR A 160 6.32 39.26 10.59
N TYR A 161 5.76 39.55 11.76
CA TYR A 161 4.38 40.02 11.90
C TYR A 161 4.24 41.07 13.01
N ASP A 162 3.34 42.04 12.83
CA ASP A 162 3.06 43.06 13.83
C ASP A 162 2.10 42.50 14.91
N LYS A 163 2.61 42.41 16.14
CA LYS A 163 1.86 41.93 17.30
C LYS A 163 0.65 42.82 17.63
N ASN A 164 0.70 44.12 17.33
CA ASN A 164 -0.41 45.04 17.55
C ASN A 164 -1.51 44.84 16.51
N GLU A 165 -1.15 44.59 15.25
CA GLU A 165 -2.12 44.27 14.21
C GLU A 165 -2.81 42.94 14.48
N VAL A 166 -2.05 41.91 14.87
CA VAL A 166 -2.62 40.60 15.22
C VAL A 166 -3.63 40.70 16.37
N LYS A 167 -3.38 41.55 17.37
CA LYS A 167 -4.32 41.78 18.49
C LYS A 167 -5.62 42.46 18.09
N LYS A 168 -5.64 43.20 16.97
CA LYS A 168 -6.86 43.84 16.44
C LYS A 168 -7.73 42.88 15.65
N GLN A 169 -7.16 41.77 15.18
CA GLN A 169 -7.88 40.75 14.42
C GLN A 169 -8.62 39.78 15.35
N PRO A 170 -9.63 39.05 14.84
CA PRO A 170 -10.23 37.94 15.56
C PRO A 170 -9.16 36.90 15.99
N PRO A 171 -9.36 36.19 17.11
CA PRO A 171 -8.43 35.14 17.54
C PRO A 171 -8.17 34.12 16.42
N LEU A 172 -6.89 33.83 16.17
CA LEU A 172 -6.49 32.83 15.20
C LEU A 172 -7.01 31.45 15.64
N GLN A 173 -7.83 30.82 14.79
CA GLN A 173 -8.29 29.46 15.02
C GLN A 173 -7.19 28.49 14.58
N VAL A 174 -6.68 27.71 15.54
CA VAL A 174 -5.62 26.73 15.30
C VAL A 174 -6.21 25.33 15.43
N PHE A 175 -6.16 24.56 14.34
CA PHE A 175 -6.56 23.16 14.33
C PHE A 175 -5.31 22.28 14.26
N VAL A 176 -5.05 21.52 15.32
CA VAL A 176 -4.02 20.49 15.31
C VAL A 176 -4.64 19.22 14.74
N VAL A 177 -4.06 18.67 13.68
CA VAL A 177 -4.61 17.52 12.96
C VAL A 177 -3.68 16.32 13.07
N PRO A 178 -3.92 15.43 14.05
CA PRO A 178 -3.18 14.18 14.18
C PRO A 178 -3.41 13.28 12.96
N HIS A 179 -2.32 12.76 12.40
CA HIS A 179 -2.31 11.87 11.25
C HIS A 179 -1.15 10.87 11.37
N SER A 180 -1.21 9.79 10.59
CA SER A 180 -0.06 8.92 10.37
C SER A 180 0.03 8.58 8.90
N HIS A 181 1.13 8.98 8.26
CA HIS A 181 1.44 8.54 6.91
C HIS A 181 1.93 7.09 6.93
N THR A 182 1.31 6.23 6.12
CA THR A 182 1.63 4.80 6.11
C THR A 182 1.82 4.29 4.69
N ASP A 183 3.09 4.23 4.25
CA ASP A 183 3.42 3.79 2.90
C ASP A 183 3.03 2.32 2.66
N PRO A 184 2.15 2.02 1.68
CA PRO A 184 1.78 0.65 1.33
C PRO A 184 2.88 -0.06 0.51
N GLY A 185 4.11 -0.01 1.01
CA GLY A 185 5.32 -0.46 0.33
C GLY A 185 6.26 0.71 0.04
N TRP A 186 7.43 0.69 0.68
CA TRP A 186 8.52 1.63 0.44
C TRP A 186 9.85 0.96 0.81
N ILE A 187 10.35 1.15 2.03
CA ILE A 187 11.56 0.45 2.52
C ILE A 187 11.22 -0.99 2.93
N LYS A 188 10.02 -1.22 3.47
CA LYS A 188 9.47 -2.56 3.75
C LYS A 188 8.33 -2.89 2.80
N LYS A 189 7.99 -4.17 2.72
CA LYS A 189 6.80 -4.63 1.99
C LYS A 189 5.52 -4.26 2.74
N PHE A 190 4.42 -4.24 2.02
CA PHE A 190 3.08 -3.98 2.56
C PHE A 190 2.78 -4.80 3.82
N ASP A 191 2.86 -6.14 3.76
CA ASP A 191 2.54 -6.99 4.91
C ASP A 191 3.52 -6.85 6.08
N GLU A 192 4.77 -6.48 5.81
CA GLU A 192 5.78 -6.22 6.84
C GLU A 192 5.47 -4.93 7.59
N TYR A 193 5.11 -3.85 6.88
CA TYR A 193 4.61 -2.62 7.51
C TYR A 193 3.33 -2.89 8.30
N TYR A 194 2.39 -3.62 7.72
CA TYR A 194 1.13 -3.94 8.38
C TYR A 194 1.35 -4.65 9.72
N SER A 195 2.13 -5.74 9.70
CA SER A 195 2.36 -6.56 10.88
C SER A 195 3.24 -5.90 11.93
N SER A 196 4.25 -5.13 11.52
CA SER A 196 5.22 -4.53 12.46
C SER A 196 4.85 -3.12 12.93
N SER A 197 3.90 -2.43 12.28
CA SER A 197 3.60 -1.02 12.60
C SER A 197 2.13 -0.65 12.38
N THR A 198 1.61 -0.73 11.16
CA THR A 198 0.31 -0.13 10.81
C THR A 198 -0.86 -0.71 11.61
N LYS A 199 -0.84 -2.03 11.86
CA LYS A 199 -1.84 -2.66 12.73
C LYS A 199 -1.85 -2.04 14.13
N HIS A 200 -0.68 -1.84 14.73
CA HIS A 200 -0.56 -1.24 16.06
C HIS A 200 -1.04 0.20 16.10
N ILE A 201 -0.88 0.96 15.01
CA ILE A 201 -1.43 2.31 14.89
C ILE A 201 -2.96 2.28 15.04
N PHE A 202 -3.64 1.37 14.34
CA PHE A 202 -5.10 1.25 14.46
C PHE A 202 -5.56 0.78 15.84
N GLU A 203 -4.86 -0.18 16.45
CA GLU A 203 -5.18 -0.64 17.81
C GLU A 203 -5.07 0.51 18.82
N ASN A 204 -3.97 1.25 18.77
CA ASN A 204 -3.73 2.39 19.65
C ASN A 204 -4.70 3.56 19.37
N MET A 205 -5.08 3.75 18.11
CA MET A 205 -6.08 4.74 17.71
C MET A 205 -7.42 4.44 18.39
N ILE A 206 -7.92 3.20 18.29
CA ILE A 206 -9.19 2.83 18.92
C ILE A 206 -9.14 3.03 20.44
N GLU A 207 -8.06 2.59 21.08
CA GLU A 207 -7.88 2.79 22.52
C GLU A 207 -7.85 4.27 22.89
N THR A 208 -7.03 5.07 22.21
CA THR A 208 -6.83 6.49 22.54
C THR A 208 -8.10 7.31 22.31
N LEU A 209 -8.80 7.07 21.19
CA LEU A 209 -10.06 7.76 20.88
C LEU A 209 -11.19 7.37 21.85
N SER A 210 -11.14 6.17 22.44
CA SER A 210 -12.07 5.77 23.50
C SER A 210 -11.86 6.54 24.81
N GLN A 211 -10.62 6.92 25.11
CA GLN A 211 -10.25 7.62 26.34
C GLN A 211 -10.35 9.14 26.22
N LYS A 212 -10.23 9.68 25.00
CA LYS A 212 -10.17 11.12 24.73
C LYS A 212 -11.20 11.54 23.68
N SER A 213 -12.40 11.90 24.12
CA SER A 213 -13.53 12.24 23.23
C SER A 213 -13.32 13.48 22.37
N GLU A 214 -12.41 14.38 22.74
CA GLU A 214 -12.08 15.59 21.97
C GLU A 214 -10.95 15.35 20.94
N MET A 215 -10.26 14.21 21.03
CA MET A 215 -9.18 13.89 20.11
C MET A 215 -9.75 13.54 18.73
N LYS A 216 -9.08 13.99 17.67
CA LYS A 216 -9.41 13.62 16.30
C LYS A 216 -8.23 12.94 15.63
N PHE A 217 -8.51 12.12 14.64
CA PHE A 217 -7.49 11.48 13.82
C PHE A 217 -7.95 11.40 12.37
N ILE A 218 -7.02 11.64 11.44
CA ILE A 218 -7.24 11.41 10.01
C ILE A 218 -6.35 10.28 9.52
N TYR A 219 -6.87 9.47 8.61
CA TYR A 219 -6.13 8.36 8.03
C TYR A 219 -6.45 8.21 6.55
N ALA A 220 -5.44 8.01 5.70
CA ALA A 220 -5.60 8.07 4.25
C ALA A 220 -5.51 6.70 3.56
N GLU A 221 -4.61 5.81 4.00
CA GLU A 221 -4.25 4.64 3.20
C GLU A 221 -5.22 3.46 3.39
N MET A 222 -6.33 3.50 2.63
CA MET A 222 -7.42 2.52 2.74
C MET A 222 -7.01 1.07 2.49
N SER A 223 -5.91 0.81 1.79
CA SER A 223 -5.37 -0.56 1.60
C SER A 223 -5.05 -1.24 2.93
N PHE A 224 -4.40 -0.53 3.86
CA PHE A 224 -4.13 -1.04 5.19
C PHE A 224 -5.38 -1.08 6.07
N PHE A 225 -6.21 -0.03 6.00
CA PHE A 225 -7.45 0.02 6.78
C PHE A 225 -8.38 -1.15 6.43
N GLU A 226 -8.52 -1.47 5.14
CA GLU A 226 -9.34 -2.58 4.65
C GLU A 226 -8.82 -3.94 5.15
N LYS A 227 -7.49 -4.15 5.09
CA LYS A 227 -6.86 -5.35 5.64
C LYS A 227 -7.13 -5.49 7.14
N TRP A 228 -6.93 -4.42 7.90
CA TRP A 228 -7.24 -4.40 9.34
C TRP A 228 -8.72 -4.65 9.61
N TRP A 229 -9.60 -4.01 8.85
CA TRP A 229 -11.04 -4.13 8.98
C TRP A 229 -11.52 -5.57 8.85
N ARG A 230 -10.91 -6.36 7.94
CA ARG A 230 -11.21 -7.79 7.75
C ARG A 230 -10.82 -8.64 8.95
N GLU A 231 -9.78 -8.26 9.69
CA GLU A 231 -9.22 -9.03 10.81
C GLU A 231 -9.90 -8.74 12.16
N VAL A 232 -10.44 -7.53 12.36
CA VAL A 232 -11.00 -7.13 13.66
C VAL A 232 -12.39 -7.72 13.96
N ASP A 233 -12.68 -7.85 15.26
CA ASP A 233 -13.95 -8.32 15.78
C ASP A 233 -15.09 -7.30 15.62
N MET A 234 -16.31 -7.74 15.93
CA MET A 234 -17.49 -6.89 15.80
C MET A 234 -17.45 -5.67 16.74
N ALA A 235 -16.87 -5.82 17.94
CA ALA A 235 -16.80 -4.75 18.93
C ALA A 235 -15.94 -3.57 18.43
N LYS A 236 -14.72 -3.85 17.93
CA LYS A 236 -13.84 -2.83 17.34
C LYS A 236 -14.45 -2.20 16.09
N ARG A 237 -15.14 -2.99 15.26
CA ARG A 237 -15.87 -2.45 14.10
C ARG A 237 -16.97 -1.47 14.52
N MET A 238 -17.72 -1.77 15.57
CA MET A 238 -18.76 -0.88 16.08
C MET A 238 -18.16 0.41 16.63
N LEU A 239 -17.07 0.33 17.41
CA LEU A 239 -16.36 1.50 17.90
C LEU A 239 -15.83 2.37 16.77
N THR A 240 -15.15 1.79 15.79
CA THR A 240 -14.62 2.51 14.63
C THR A 240 -15.74 3.23 13.88
N LYS A 241 -16.87 2.56 13.64
CA LYS A 241 -18.05 3.18 13.02
C LYS A 241 -18.56 4.35 13.85
N SER A 242 -18.62 4.19 15.17
CA SER A 242 -19.07 5.27 16.06
C SER A 242 -18.15 6.49 15.97
N TYR A 243 -16.82 6.30 15.90
CA TYR A 243 -15.87 7.39 15.74
C TYR A 243 -15.99 8.09 14.39
N CYS A 244 -16.24 7.34 13.31
CA CYS A 244 -16.52 7.95 12.01
C CYS A 244 -17.84 8.73 12.01
N CYS A 245 -18.90 8.18 12.60
CA CYS A 245 -20.20 8.89 12.69
C CYS A 245 -20.14 10.15 13.57
N ALA A 246 -19.22 10.19 14.53
CA ALA A 246 -19.02 11.33 15.43
C ALA A 246 -17.98 12.35 14.89
N ASP A 247 -17.48 12.18 13.67
CA ASP A 247 -16.41 13.02 13.07
C ASP A 247 -15.13 13.11 13.93
N ILE A 248 -14.86 12.05 14.70
CA ILE A 248 -13.67 11.85 15.52
C ILE A 248 -12.58 11.20 14.68
N LEU A 249 -12.95 10.19 13.88
CA LEU A 249 -12.06 9.51 12.93
C LEU A 249 -12.51 9.82 11.50
N ASN A 250 -11.67 10.47 10.71
CA ASN A 250 -11.92 10.72 9.29
C ASN A 250 -11.05 9.79 8.45
N LEU A 251 -11.70 8.99 7.60
CA LEU A 251 -11.11 8.03 6.66
C LEU A 251 -11.21 8.56 5.24
#